data_AF-J0QTA8-F1
#
_entry.id   AF-J0QTA8-F1
#
_cell.length_a   1.000
_cell.length_b   1.000
_cell.length_c   1.000
_cell.angle_alpha   90.00
_cell.angle_beta   90.00
_cell.angle_gamma   90.00
#
_symmetry.space_group_name_H-M   'P 1'
#
loop_
_entity.id
_entity.type
_entity.pdbx_description
1 polymer ?
#
loop_
_entity_poly.entity_id
_entity_poly.type
_entity_poly.pdbx_seq_one_letter_code
_entity_poly.pdbx_strand_id
1 'polypeptide(L)'
;MTYKNTKPSIDPADNGSLEGLLRHAMKKQAQNTDGMMPARVIDYDRKTNRVKIQPLAKIQGTDGQTLSRAPIASIPAYRFGNNGALISFPIQKGDLGWVMAGDRDISLIEQSGYDEQPPNTNRFHSFSNGMFFPDSLKEWAIDDEDLDNTVIGTTDGEVKISFGKGEMKIVSAQKITIEAPKTEIIGDLKVQGRLEAQGGIYGMNGLSFERHRHEKVKAGNEYSGKPNGESA
;
A
#
# COMPACT_ATOMS: atom_id res chain seq x y z
N MET A 1 29.89 26.61 -7.18
CA MET A 1 30.95 25.61 -7.40
C MET A 1 30.85 25.12 -8.83
N THR A 2 31.95 25.27 -9.57
CA THR A 2 32.01 25.19 -11.03
C THR A 2 32.16 23.73 -11.47
N TYR A 3 31.16 23.15 -12.13
CA TYR A 3 31.31 21.84 -12.79
C TYR A 3 31.62 22.05 -14.27
N LYS A 4 32.89 22.29 -14.60
CA LYS A 4 33.43 22.13 -15.95
C LYS A 4 34.30 20.88 -15.97
N ASN A 5 33.70 19.73 -16.27
CA ASN A 5 34.37 18.64 -16.98
C ASN A 5 33.32 17.66 -17.52
N THR A 6 32.67 18.03 -18.62
CA THR A 6 31.78 17.13 -19.36
C THR A 6 32.65 16.13 -20.12
N LYS A 7 32.75 14.90 -19.60
CA LYS A 7 33.31 13.78 -20.36
C LYS A 7 32.43 13.54 -21.60
N PRO A 8 33.01 13.33 -22.80
CA PRO A 8 32.24 12.98 -23.99
C PRO A 8 31.38 11.73 -23.74
N SER A 9 30.28 11.59 -24.50
CA SER A 9 29.41 10.40 -24.39
C SER A 9 30.11 9.10 -24.83
N ILE A 10 31.31 9.20 -25.42
CA ILE A 10 32.25 8.15 -25.76
C ILE A 10 33.38 8.21 -24.73
N ASP A 11 33.79 7.05 -24.20
CA ASP A 11 34.99 6.98 -23.37
C ASP A 11 36.19 7.45 -24.20
N PRO A 12 37.01 8.41 -23.73
CA PRO A 12 38.19 8.86 -24.48
C PRO A 12 39.13 7.73 -24.91
N ALA A 13 39.14 6.59 -24.19
CA ALA A 13 39.92 5.41 -24.55
C ALA A 13 39.37 4.64 -25.77
N ASP A 14 38.10 4.86 -26.12
CA ASP A 14 37.36 4.19 -27.20
C ASP A 14 37.35 5.03 -28.50
N ASN A 15 38.05 6.17 -28.51
CA ASN A 15 37.96 7.14 -29.59
C ASN A 15 38.71 6.66 -30.85
N GLY A 16 37.99 6.44 -31.96
CA GLY A 16 38.58 6.05 -33.25
C GLY A 16 38.68 4.54 -33.51
N SER A 17 38.16 3.68 -32.62
CA SER A 17 38.08 2.23 -32.86
C SER A 17 36.65 1.79 -33.22
N LEU A 18 36.53 0.75 -34.06
CA LEU A 18 35.23 0.13 -34.37
C LEU A 18 34.55 -0.43 -33.11
N GLU A 19 35.36 -0.95 -32.19
CA GLU A 19 34.90 -1.46 -30.90
C GLU A 19 34.28 -0.34 -30.04
N GLY A 20 34.93 0.83 -30.00
CA GLY A 20 34.43 2.00 -29.30
C GLY A 20 33.12 2.53 -29.88
N LEU A 21 32.99 2.53 -31.21
CA LEU A 21 31.73 2.88 -31.89
C LEU A 21 30.62 1.87 -31.54
N LEU A 22 30.91 0.57 -31.55
CA LEU A 22 29.95 -0.48 -31.22
C LEU A 22 29.49 -0.38 -29.76
N ARG A 23 30.42 -0.16 -28.82
CA ARG A 23 30.13 0.08 -27.40
C ARG A 23 29.25 1.32 -27.22
N HIS A 24 29.54 2.40 -27.95
CA HIS A 24 28.73 3.61 -27.91
C HIS A 24 27.31 3.38 -28.46
N ALA A 25 27.17 2.67 -29.58
CA ALA A 25 25.87 2.33 -30.16
C ALA A 25 25.04 1.45 -29.20
N MET A 26 25.64 0.42 -28.61
CA MET A 26 24.99 -0.44 -27.61
C MET A 26 24.57 0.34 -26.36
N LYS A 27 25.43 1.24 -25.88
CA LYS A 27 25.12 2.12 -24.74
C LYS A 27 23.95 3.05 -25.05
N LYS A 28 23.91 3.64 -26.25
CA LYS A 28 22.80 4.50 -26.68
C LYS A 28 21.49 3.72 -26.82
N GLN A 29 21.55 2.49 -27.34
CA GLN A 29 20.39 1.61 -27.40
C GLN A 29 19.86 1.27 -26.00
N ALA A 30 20.75 0.92 -25.06
CA ALA A 30 20.37 0.66 -23.67
C ALA A 30 19.79 1.91 -22.98
N GLN A 31 20.31 3.11 -23.25
CA GLN A 31 19.76 4.37 -22.74
C GLN A 31 18.35 4.69 -23.25
N ASN A 32 17.98 4.18 -24.43
CA ASN A 32 16.64 4.34 -25.02
C ASN A 32 15.64 3.28 -24.56
N THR A 33 16.08 2.31 -23.75
CA THR A 33 15.23 1.25 -23.21
C THR A 33 14.71 1.70 -21.84
N ASP A 34 13.40 1.91 -21.70
CA ASP A 34 12.83 2.20 -20.39
C ASP A 34 12.79 0.91 -19.55
N GLY A 35 13.32 0.96 -18.33
CA GLY A 35 13.32 -0.16 -17.40
C GLY A 35 12.38 0.12 -16.23
N MET A 36 12.97 0.51 -15.09
CA MET A 36 12.25 0.96 -13.91
C MET A 36 12.77 2.32 -13.44
N MET A 37 11.88 3.21 -12.99
CA MET A 37 12.24 4.55 -12.56
C MET A 37 11.30 5.06 -11.46
N PRO A 38 11.77 5.87 -10.50
CA PRO A 38 10.88 6.51 -9.55
C PRO A 38 10.01 7.56 -10.24
N ALA A 39 8.74 7.61 -9.87
CA ALA A 39 7.73 8.50 -10.44
C ALA A 39 6.82 9.09 -9.36
N ARG A 40 6.19 10.20 -9.69
CA ARG A 40 5.20 10.88 -8.85
C ARG A 40 3.84 10.88 -9.52
N VAL A 41 2.79 10.59 -8.76
CA VAL A 41 1.41 10.62 -9.22
C VAL A 41 0.97 12.07 -9.49
N ILE A 42 0.47 12.30 -10.70
CA ILE A 42 -0.21 13.55 -11.09
C ILE A 42 -1.71 13.42 -10.85
N ASP A 43 -2.28 12.26 -11.19
CA ASP A 43 -3.71 11.97 -11.10
C ASP A 43 -3.96 10.45 -11.03
N TYR A 44 -5.05 10.04 -10.38
CA TYR A 44 -5.42 8.63 -10.23
C TYR A 44 -6.94 8.44 -10.24
N ASP A 45 -7.44 7.65 -11.19
CA ASP A 45 -8.80 7.15 -11.18
C ASP A 45 -8.85 5.77 -10.50
N ARG A 46 -9.35 5.76 -9.26
CA ARG A 46 -9.48 4.55 -8.45
C ARG A 46 -10.55 3.57 -8.97
N LYS A 47 -11.57 4.05 -9.69
CA LYS A 47 -12.64 3.18 -10.21
C LYS A 47 -12.15 2.36 -11.39
N THR A 48 -11.36 2.97 -12.28
CA THR A 48 -10.80 2.30 -13.46
C THR A 48 -9.37 1.78 -13.23
N ASN A 49 -8.78 2.09 -12.07
CA ASN A 49 -7.39 1.76 -11.71
C ASN A 49 -6.39 2.27 -12.74
N ARG A 50 -6.51 3.54 -13.14
CA ARG A 50 -5.63 4.20 -14.11
C ARG A 50 -4.94 5.39 -13.47
N VAL A 51 -3.62 5.46 -13.60
CA VAL A 51 -2.78 6.50 -13.02
C VAL A 51 -2.07 7.29 -14.12
N LYS A 52 -1.92 8.60 -13.86
CA LYS A 52 -1.05 9.49 -14.62
C LYS A 52 0.12 9.88 -13.72
N ILE A 53 1.33 9.72 -14.22
CA ILE A 53 2.55 9.91 -13.43
C ILE A 53 3.58 10.80 -14.15
N GLN A 54 4.49 11.36 -13.36
CA GLN A 54 5.67 12.07 -13.80
C GLN A 54 6.93 11.30 -13.35
N PRO A 55 7.73 10.74 -14.27
CA PRO A 55 9.04 10.21 -13.92
C PRO A 55 9.94 11.31 -13.32
N LEU A 56 10.69 10.97 -12.28
CA LEU A 56 11.50 11.92 -11.52
C LEU A 56 12.91 12.12 -12.12
N ALA A 57 13.48 11.12 -12.79
CA ALA A 57 14.80 11.25 -13.39
C ALA A 57 14.75 12.03 -14.72
N LYS A 58 15.52 13.12 -14.79
CA LYS A 58 15.64 13.94 -15.99
C LYS A 58 16.48 13.24 -17.07
N ILE A 59 16.21 13.59 -18.33
CA ILE A 59 17.05 13.23 -19.47
C ILE A 59 18.21 14.22 -19.54
N GLN A 60 19.42 13.72 -19.77
CA GLN A 60 20.58 14.56 -20.09
C GLN A 60 20.75 14.62 -21.61
N GLY A 61 20.59 15.80 -22.19
CA GLY A 61 20.83 16.09 -23.59
C GLY A 61 22.31 15.98 -23.96
N THR A 62 22.59 15.86 -25.26
CA THR A 62 23.95 15.83 -25.80
C THR A 62 24.68 17.16 -25.65
N ASP A 63 23.94 18.25 -25.44
CA ASP A 63 24.42 19.60 -25.14
C ASP A 63 24.66 19.84 -23.63
N GLY A 64 24.42 18.84 -22.80
CA GLY A 64 24.53 18.93 -21.34
C GLY A 64 23.32 19.54 -20.65
N GLN A 65 22.27 19.94 -21.38
CA GLN A 65 21.03 20.40 -20.77
C GLN A 65 20.25 19.24 -20.15
N THR A 66 19.50 19.51 -19.08
CA THR A 66 18.61 18.51 -18.47
C THR A 66 17.16 18.83 -18.81
N LEU A 67 16.45 17.84 -19.34
CA LEU A 67 15.04 17.96 -19.71
C LEU A 67 14.19 17.05 -18.83
N SER A 68 13.05 17.57 -18.35
CA SER A 68 12.05 16.73 -17.69
C SER A 68 11.41 15.77 -18.70
N ARG A 69 11.16 14.53 -18.29
CA ARG A 69 10.41 13.56 -19.10
C ARG A 69 8.97 14.02 -19.25
N ALA A 70 8.32 13.64 -20.35
CA ALA A 70 6.89 13.83 -20.50
C ALA A 70 6.12 13.00 -19.45
N PRO A 71 4.97 13.49 -18.95
CA PRO A 71 4.07 12.68 -18.15
C PRO A 71 3.63 11.42 -18.89
N ILE A 72 3.54 10.30 -18.18
CA ILE A 72 2.96 9.05 -18.69
C ILE A 72 1.51 9.01 -18.23
N ALA A 73 0.59 8.82 -19.17
CA ALA A 73 -0.84 8.83 -18.90
C ALA A 73 -1.43 7.43 -18.99
N SER A 74 -2.44 7.19 -18.14
CA SER A 74 -3.37 6.06 -18.26
C SER A 74 -2.72 4.67 -18.22
N ILE A 75 -1.72 4.48 -17.34
CA ILE A 75 -1.18 3.15 -17.04
C ILE A 75 -1.89 2.54 -15.83
N PRO A 76 -1.96 1.20 -15.70
CA PRO A 76 -2.47 0.56 -14.50
C PRO A 76 -1.59 0.84 -13.28
N ALA A 77 -2.22 0.98 -12.11
CA ALA A 77 -1.53 0.88 -10.83
C ALA A 77 -1.55 -0.57 -10.33
N TYR A 78 -0.41 -1.08 -9.86
CA TYR A 78 -0.29 -2.40 -9.28
C TYR A 78 -1.15 -2.51 -8.02
N ARG A 79 -1.83 -3.65 -7.89
CA ARG A 79 -2.63 -4.01 -6.71
C ARG A 79 -2.25 -5.44 -6.34
N PHE A 80 -1.95 -5.67 -5.08
CA PHE A 80 -1.66 -7.03 -4.61
C PHE A 80 -2.98 -7.77 -4.41
N GLY A 81 -3.31 -8.70 -5.30
CA GLY A 81 -4.59 -9.39 -5.22
C GLY A 81 -4.80 -10.41 -6.35
N ASN A 82 -5.57 -11.45 -6.05
CA ASN A 82 -6.05 -12.46 -6.98
C ASN A 82 -7.23 -13.22 -6.34
N ASN A 83 -8.00 -13.97 -7.14
CA ASN A 83 -9.04 -14.90 -6.69
C ASN A 83 -9.99 -14.32 -5.63
N GLY A 84 -10.50 -13.10 -5.87
CA GLY A 84 -11.48 -12.43 -5.00
C GLY A 84 -10.91 -11.64 -3.82
N ALA A 85 -9.59 -11.62 -3.62
CA ALA A 85 -8.94 -10.80 -2.59
C ALA A 85 -8.05 -9.72 -3.22
N LEU A 86 -8.00 -8.54 -2.61
CA LEU A 86 -7.11 -7.44 -3.03
C LEU A 86 -6.71 -6.54 -1.86
N ILE A 87 -5.49 -6.01 -1.94
CA ILE A 87 -4.97 -4.90 -1.15
C ILE A 87 -5.00 -3.66 -2.05
N SER A 88 -5.75 -2.63 -1.64
CA SER A 88 -5.88 -1.36 -2.36
C SER A 88 -5.51 -0.20 -1.47
N PHE A 89 -4.45 0.50 -1.85
CA PHE A 89 -4.06 1.75 -1.24
C PHE A 89 -4.84 2.93 -1.85
N PRO A 90 -5.21 3.94 -1.04
CA PRO A 90 -5.87 5.15 -1.52
C PRO A 90 -4.84 6.12 -2.13
N ILE A 91 -4.28 5.77 -3.30
CA ILE A 91 -3.27 6.59 -3.98
C ILE A 91 -3.83 8.00 -4.27
N GLN A 92 -3.03 9.02 -4.01
CA GLN A 92 -3.36 10.44 -4.22
C GLN A 92 -2.34 11.15 -5.10
N LYS A 93 -2.72 12.33 -5.59
CA LYS A 93 -1.81 13.24 -6.28
C LYS A 93 -0.63 13.59 -5.36
N GLY A 94 0.57 13.46 -5.89
CA GLY A 94 1.81 13.74 -5.16
C GLY A 94 2.47 12.51 -4.54
N ASP A 95 1.77 11.38 -4.47
CA ASP A 95 2.32 10.11 -4.00
C ASP A 95 3.46 9.64 -4.91
N LEU A 96 4.33 8.83 -4.33
CA LEU A 96 5.52 8.31 -4.97
C LEU A 96 5.33 6.82 -5.31
N GLY A 97 6.24 6.33 -6.13
CA GLY A 97 6.32 4.93 -6.51
C GLY A 97 7.29 4.70 -7.64
N TRP A 98 7.26 3.51 -8.19
CA TRP A 98 8.07 3.10 -9.33
C TRP A 98 7.18 2.95 -10.56
N VAL A 99 7.67 3.34 -11.72
CA VAL A 99 7.10 2.90 -13.00
C VAL A 99 8.02 1.87 -13.60
N MET A 100 7.45 0.76 -14.05
CA MET A 100 8.15 -0.29 -14.79
C MET A 100 7.57 -0.37 -16.20
N ALA A 101 8.43 -0.37 -17.21
CA ALA A 101 8.02 -0.56 -18.59
C ALA A 101 7.68 -2.03 -18.87
N GLY A 102 6.60 -2.26 -19.62
CA GLY A 102 6.31 -3.57 -20.18
C GLY A 102 7.22 -3.89 -21.37
N ASP A 103 7.44 -5.17 -21.62
CA ASP A 103 8.25 -5.65 -22.75
C ASP A 103 7.58 -5.35 -24.10
N ARG A 104 6.25 -5.33 -24.14
CA ARG A 104 5.43 -5.08 -25.33
C ARG A 104 4.26 -4.16 -25.00
N ASP A 105 3.62 -3.69 -26.06
CA ASP A 105 2.30 -3.07 -25.97
C ASP A 105 1.24 -4.09 -25.54
N ILE A 106 0.60 -3.82 -24.41
CA ILE A 106 -0.44 -4.65 -23.82
C ILE A 106 -1.84 -4.06 -24.00
N SER A 107 -2.01 -2.98 -24.78
CA SER A 107 -3.29 -2.27 -24.90
C SER A 107 -4.44 -3.16 -25.38
N LEU A 108 -4.19 -4.07 -26.33
CA LEU A 108 -5.20 -5.03 -26.79
C LEU A 108 -5.50 -6.11 -25.74
N ILE A 109 -4.49 -6.56 -24.98
CA ILE A 109 -4.65 -7.49 -23.86
C ILE A 109 -5.52 -6.85 -22.78
N GLU A 110 -5.30 -5.58 -22.45
CA GLU A 110 -6.15 -4.88 -21.47
C GLU A 110 -7.59 -4.72 -21.97
N GLN A 111 -7.78 -4.44 -23.26
CA GLN A 111 -9.11 -4.27 -23.87
C GLN A 111 -9.89 -5.59 -23.98
N SER A 112 -9.20 -6.71 -24.20
CA SER A 112 -9.82 -8.04 -24.28
C SER A 112 -10.22 -8.61 -22.92
N GLY A 113 -9.83 -7.97 -21.81
CA GLY A 113 -10.02 -8.53 -20.47
C GLY A 113 -8.90 -9.47 -20.04
N TYR A 114 -7.68 -9.26 -20.57
CA TYR A 114 -6.46 -10.02 -20.33
C TYR A 114 -6.38 -11.39 -21.02
N ASP A 115 -7.06 -11.54 -22.16
CA ASP A 115 -6.85 -12.67 -23.08
C ASP A 115 -5.58 -12.49 -23.92
N GLU A 116 -5.07 -13.61 -24.47
CA GLU A 116 -3.92 -13.60 -25.38
C GLU A 116 -4.23 -12.74 -26.63
N GLN A 117 -3.41 -11.72 -26.87
CA GLN A 117 -3.52 -10.81 -28.01
C GLN A 117 -2.13 -10.47 -28.56
N PRO A 118 -2.00 -10.22 -29.87
CA PRO A 118 -0.77 -9.67 -30.41
C PRO A 118 -0.54 -8.22 -29.90
N PRO A 119 0.71 -7.75 -29.84
CA PRO A 119 0.98 -6.35 -29.52
C PRO A 119 0.37 -5.41 -30.55
N ASN A 120 -0.30 -4.35 -30.07
CA ASN A 120 -0.95 -3.36 -30.95
C ASN A 120 0.07 -2.50 -31.72
N THR A 121 1.24 -2.26 -31.12
CA THR A 121 2.31 -1.46 -31.70
C THR A 121 3.66 -2.16 -31.51
N ASN A 122 4.66 -1.76 -32.31
CA ASN A 122 6.04 -2.24 -32.19
C ASN A 122 6.82 -1.58 -31.03
N ARG A 123 6.14 -0.92 -30.08
CA ARG A 123 6.80 -0.34 -28.91
C ARG A 123 7.34 -1.45 -28.03
N PHE A 124 8.58 -1.28 -27.59
CA PHE A 124 9.34 -2.24 -26.80
C PHE A 124 9.97 -1.49 -25.64
N HIS A 125 9.83 -2.02 -24.41
CA HIS A 125 10.34 -1.39 -23.18
C HIS A 125 10.04 0.11 -23.11
N SER A 126 8.75 0.45 -23.11
CA SER A 126 8.29 1.83 -22.95
C SER A 126 7.39 1.96 -21.73
N PHE A 127 7.60 3.01 -20.95
CA PHE A 127 6.74 3.29 -19.80
C PHE A 127 5.27 3.55 -20.17
N SER A 128 4.97 3.90 -21.42
CA SER A 128 3.58 4.11 -21.89
C SER A 128 2.73 2.83 -21.83
N ASN A 129 3.37 1.67 -21.84
CA ASN A 129 2.73 0.35 -21.71
C ASN A 129 3.12 -0.31 -20.37
N GLY A 130 3.52 0.51 -19.40
CA GLY A 130 4.05 0.07 -18.13
C GLY A 130 2.99 -0.11 -17.05
N MET A 131 3.48 -0.33 -15.84
CA MET A 131 2.68 -0.38 -14.63
C MET A 131 3.33 0.47 -13.54
N PHE A 132 2.50 1.15 -12.76
CA PHE A 132 2.94 1.92 -11.61
C PHE A 132 2.85 1.08 -10.34
N PHE A 133 3.92 1.02 -9.56
CA PHE A 133 4.00 0.34 -8.27
C PHE A 133 4.04 1.40 -7.17
N PRO A 134 2.97 1.55 -6.38
CA PRO A 134 2.95 2.51 -5.27
C PRO A 134 4.01 2.15 -4.24
N ASP A 135 4.81 3.14 -3.85
CA ASP A 135 5.84 3.00 -2.82
C ASP A 135 6.03 4.38 -2.17
N SER A 136 6.08 4.42 -0.84
CA SER A 136 6.27 5.67 -0.12
C SER A 136 7.59 6.35 -0.52
N LEU A 137 8.62 5.58 -0.89
CA LEU A 137 10.01 6.03 -1.17
C LEU A 137 10.63 6.91 -0.07
N LYS A 138 9.98 7.01 1.08
CA LYS A 138 10.29 7.91 2.18
C LYS A 138 10.54 7.07 3.43
N GLU A 139 10.99 7.75 4.47
CA GLU A 139 11.03 7.18 5.80
C GLU A 139 9.61 6.74 6.23
N TRP A 140 9.55 5.58 6.85
CA TRP A 140 8.36 4.95 7.43
C TRP A 140 8.71 4.53 8.85
N ALA A 141 7.76 4.63 9.77
CA ALA A 141 7.97 4.25 11.15
C ALA A 141 7.49 2.81 11.40
N ILE A 142 8.33 2.02 12.09
CA ILE A 142 7.93 0.80 12.78
C ILE A 142 8.32 0.98 14.22
N ASP A 143 7.34 0.80 15.11
CA ASP A 143 7.59 0.87 16.54
C ASP A 143 8.50 -0.28 16.98
N ASP A 144 9.34 -0.03 17.98
CA ASP A 144 10.29 -1.03 18.50
C ASP A 144 9.60 -2.35 18.90
N GLU A 145 8.35 -2.28 19.38
CA GLU A 145 7.53 -3.44 19.74
C GLU A 145 7.17 -4.36 18.55
N ASP A 146 7.23 -3.84 17.32
CA ASP A 146 6.80 -4.53 16.10
C ASP A 146 7.96 -4.92 15.17
N LEU A 147 9.22 -4.74 15.58
CA LEU A 147 10.39 -5.05 14.73
C LEU A 147 10.44 -6.51 14.25
N ASP A 148 9.88 -7.43 15.05
CA ASP A 148 9.79 -8.85 14.72
C ASP A 148 8.40 -9.26 14.17
N ASN A 149 7.51 -8.30 13.94
CA ASN A 149 6.13 -8.53 13.50
C ASN A 149 5.92 -8.11 12.04
N THR A 150 4.92 -8.73 11.41
CA THR A 150 4.37 -8.19 10.15
C THR A 150 3.41 -7.06 10.49
N VAL A 151 3.56 -5.90 9.83
CA VAL A 151 2.73 -4.72 10.06
C VAL A 151 2.03 -4.29 8.77
N ILE A 152 0.72 -4.08 8.87
CA ILE A 152 -0.07 -3.36 7.87
C ILE A 152 -0.68 -2.15 8.58
N GLY A 153 -0.24 -0.95 8.23
CA GLY A 153 -0.65 0.26 8.94
C GLY A 153 -0.37 1.55 8.18
N THR A 154 -0.73 2.66 8.81
CA THR A 154 -0.38 4.01 8.37
C THR A 154 1.13 4.24 8.52
N THR A 155 1.69 5.10 7.68
CA THR A 155 3.14 5.37 7.66
C THR A 155 3.68 6.03 8.94
N ASP A 156 2.78 6.64 9.72
CA ASP A 156 3.04 7.23 11.03
C ASP A 156 2.89 6.24 12.20
N GLY A 157 2.42 5.01 11.94
CA GLY A 157 2.23 3.96 12.96
C GLY A 157 0.98 4.09 13.83
N GLU A 158 0.18 5.16 13.71
CA GLU A 158 -0.97 5.41 14.59
C GLU A 158 -2.11 4.39 14.44
N VAL A 159 -2.31 3.86 13.23
CA VAL A 159 -3.33 2.86 12.93
C VAL A 159 -2.65 1.67 12.26
N LYS A 160 -2.70 0.51 12.92
CA LYS A 160 -2.00 -0.69 12.45
C LYS A 160 -2.67 -1.98 12.89
N ILE A 161 -2.45 -3.01 12.09
CA ILE A 161 -2.58 -4.41 12.48
C ILE A 161 -1.16 -4.98 12.46
N SER A 162 -0.69 -5.46 13.60
CA SER A 162 0.59 -6.17 13.71
C SER A 162 0.36 -7.61 14.17
N PHE A 163 1.13 -8.54 13.62
CA PHE A 163 1.04 -9.95 13.97
C PHE A 163 2.38 -10.67 13.81
N GLY A 164 2.67 -11.58 14.73
CA GLY A 164 3.91 -12.35 14.80
C GLY A 164 3.98 -13.19 16.06
N LYS A 165 4.82 -14.24 16.06
CA LYS A 165 5.12 -15.11 17.23
C LYS A 165 3.91 -15.58 18.06
N GLY A 166 2.73 -15.71 17.47
CA GLY A 166 1.51 -16.18 18.14
C GLY A 166 0.58 -15.08 18.68
N GLU A 167 0.95 -13.81 18.52
CA GLU A 167 0.15 -12.66 18.94
C GLU A 167 -0.30 -11.81 17.74
N MET A 168 -1.44 -11.13 17.92
CA MET A 168 -1.95 -10.13 16.99
C MET A 168 -2.42 -8.92 17.80
N LYS A 169 -2.04 -7.73 17.35
CA LYS A 169 -2.43 -6.45 17.95
C LYS A 169 -3.12 -5.59 16.90
N ILE A 170 -4.26 -5.01 17.26
CA ILE A 170 -4.99 -4.04 16.44
C ILE A 170 -4.98 -2.72 17.21
N VAL A 171 -4.41 -1.68 16.61
CA VAL A 171 -4.30 -0.34 17.19
C VAL A 171 -5.05 0.65 16.30
N SER A 172 -5.83 1.52 16.92
CA SER A 172 -6.50 2.63 16.27
C SER A 172 -6.50 3.83 17.21
N ALA A 173 -6.15 5.01 16.68
CA ALA A 173 -6.12 6.26 17.44
C ALA A 173 -7.51 6.74 17.91
N GLN A 174 -8.61 6.26 17.30
CA GLN A 174 -9.96 6.74 17.60
C GLN A 174 -10.97 5.62 17.90
N LYS A 175 -11.18 4.71 16.94
CA LYS A 175 -12.24 3.70 17.03
C LYS A 175 -11.88 2.45 16.24
N ILE A 176 -12.27 1.29 16.77
CA ILE A 176 -12.37 0.03 16.04
C ILE A 176 -13.86 -0.31 15.91
N THR A 177 -14.32 -0.59 14.70
CA THR A 177 -15.70 -1.04 14.43
C THR A 177 -15.66 -2.45 13.88
N ILE A 178 -16.46 -3.37 14.45
CA ILE A 178 -16.64 -4.73 13.96
C ILE A 178 -18.09 -4.85 13.52
N GLU A 179 -18.33 -5.01 12.22
CA GLU A 179 -19.66 -5.14 11.63
C GLU A 179 -19.81 -6.54 11.04
N ALA A 180 -20.64 -7.36 11.67
CA ALA A 180 -20.98 -8.70 11.20
C ALA A 180 -22.36 -9.09 11.72
N PRO A 181 -23.13 -9.93 10.99
CA PRO A 181 -24.39 -10.47 11.50
C PRO A 181 -24.23 -11.28 12.79
N LYS A 182 -23.07 -11.92 12.98
CA LYS A 182 -22.70 -12.65 14.20
C LYS A 182 -21.21 -12.44 14.45
N THR A 183 -20.85 -12.10 15.68
CA THR A 183 -19.46 -12.08 16.17
C THR A 183 -19.30 -13.12 17.27
N GLU A 184 -18.24 -13.92 17.21
CA GLU A 184 -17.93 -14.96 18.19
C GLU A 184 -16.49 -14.76 18.69
N ILE A 185 -16.31 -14.75 20.01
CA ILE A 185 -15.01 -14.63 20.68
C ILE A 185 -14.83 -15.89 21.51
N ILE A 186 -13.84 -16.71 21.15
CA ILE A 186 -13.53 -17.96 21.85
C ILE A 186 -12.33 -17.71 22.76
N GLY A 187 -12.58 -17.70 24.06
CA GLY A 187 -11.59 -17.41 25.10
C GLY A 187 -12.11 -16.39 26.11
N ASP A 188 -11.28 -16.06 27.09
CA ASP A 188 -11.63 -15.07 28.11
C ASP A 188 -11.62 -13.66 27.52
N LEU A 189 -12.67 -12.88 27.80
CA LEU A 189 -12.80 -11.49 27.37
C LEU A 189 -12.52 -10.53 28.53
N LYS A 190 -11.50 -9.69 28.40
CA LYS A 190 -11.22 -8.59 29.32
C LYS A 190 -11.61 -7.24 28.70
N VAL A 191 -12.52 -6.52 29.34
CA VAL A 191 -12.93 -5.16 28.96
C VAL A 191 -12.54 -4.19 30.08
N GLN A 192 -11.60 -3.27 29.80
CA GLN A 192 -11.16 -2.26 30.78
C GLN A 192 -12.06 -1.00 30.79
N GLY A 193 -12.84 -0.81 29.73
CA GLY A 193 -13.81 0.28 29.62
C GLY A 193 -15.23 -0.14 30.05
N ARG A 194 -16.22 0.67 29.66
CA ARG A 194 -17.63 0.33 29.84
C ARG A 194 -18.12 -0.61 28.73
N LEU A 195 -18.97 -1.56 29.10
CA LEU A 195 -19.72 -2.40 28.16
C LEU A 195 -21.16 -1.89 28.06
N GLU A 196 -21.59 -1.51 26.86
CA GLU A 196 -22.99 -1.18 26.55
C GLU A 196 -23.56 -2.25 25.61
N ALA A 197 -24.60 -2.95 26.05
CA ALA A 197 -25.22 -4.05 25.31
C ALA A 197 -26.72 -3.79 25.15
N GLN A 198 -27.14 -3.27 23.99
CA GLN A 198 -28.53 -2.86 23.73
C GLN A 198 -29.51 -4.04 23.66
N GLY A 199 -29.04 -5.23 23.28
CA GLY A 199 -29.82 -6.47 23.27
C GLY A 199 -29.80 -7.24 24.60
N GLY A 200 -29.23 -6.64 25.65
CA GLY A 200 -29.01 -7.27 26.94
C GLY A 200 -27.78 -8.18 26.97
N ILE A 201 -27.44 -8.63 28.18
CA ILE A 201 -26.35 -9.56 28.45
C ILE A 201 -26.96 -10.83 29.03
N TYR A 202 -26.60 -11.97 28.46
CA TYR A 202 -26.90 -13.28 29.01
C TYR A 202 -25.66 -13.81 29.73
N GLY A 203 -25.82 -14.24 30.98
CA GLY A 203 -24.78 -14.82 31.81
C GLY A 203 -24.79 -16.35 31.81
N MET A 204 -24.27 -16.91 32.90
CA MET A 204 -24.13 -18.36 33.10
C MET A 204 -25.47 -19.08 32.87
N ASN A 205 -25.45 -20.12 32.03
CA ASN A 205 -26.62 -20.92 31.64
C ASN A 205 -27.75 -20.14 30.95
N GLY A 206 -27.43 -19.04 30.24
CA GLY A 206 -28.41 -18.31 29.43
C GLY A 206 -29.39 -17.44 30.24
N LEU A 207 -29.06 -17.14 31.50
CA LEU A 207 -29.85 -16.22 32.32
C LEU A 207 -29.58 -14.77 31.90
N SER A 208 -30.62 -14.01 31.58
CA SER A 208 -30.49 -12.57 31.30
C SER A 208 -30.11 -11.81 32.58
N PHE A 209 -29.07 -10.99 32.52
CA PHE A 209 -28.69 -10.09 33.61
C PHE A 209 -29.78 -9.07 33.94
N GLU A 210 -30.65 -8.72 32.99
CA GLU A 210 -31.74 -7.76 33.20
C GLU A 210 -32.91 -8.35 33.99
N ARG A 211 -33.07 -9.67 33.92
CA ARG A 211 -34.24 -10.37 34.51
C ARG A 211 -33.86 -11.38 35.59
N HIS A 212 -32.56 -11.52 35.91
CA HIS A 212 -32.13 -12.43 36.95
C HIS A 212 -32.66 -11.99 38.32
N ARG A 213 -32.95 -12.98 39.17
CA ARG A 213 -33.40 -12.77 40.54
C ARG A 213 -32.53 -13.57 41.49
N HIS A 214 -32.32 -13.02 42.68
CA HIS A 214 -31.75 -13.77 43.78
C HIS A 214 -32.88 -14.52 44.49
N GLU A 215 -32.74 -15.84 44.61
CA GLU A 215 -33.68 -16.68 45.34
C GLU A 215 -33.35 -16.70 46.84
N LYS A 216 -34.23 -17.31 47.64
CA LYS A 216 -34.04 -17.54 49.10
C LYS A 216 -33.88 -16.25 49.91
N VAL A 217 -34.49 -15.16 49.44
CA VAL A 217 -34.60 -13.90 50.16
C VAL A 217 -36.07 -13.54 50.39
N LYS A 218 -36.37 -12.92 51.53
CA LYS A 218 -37.68 -12.32 51.80
C LYS A 218 -37.63 -10.87 51.35
N ALA A 219 -38.56 -10.46 50.48
CA ALA A 219 -38.68 -9.08 50.07
C ALA A 219 -39.00 -8.19 51.28
N GLY A 220 -38.19 -7.14 51.47
CA GLY A 220 -38.44 -6.08 52.45
C GLY A 220 -38.87 -4.79 51.76
N ASN A 221 -39.19 -3.77 52.56
CA ASN A 221 -39.56 -2.43 52.06
C ASN A 221 -38.35 -1.49 51.91
N GLU A 222 -37.16 -1.97 52.26
CA GLU A 222 -35.91 -1.20 52.22
C GLU A 222 -35.05 -1.66 51.04
N TYR A 223 -34.24 -0.74 50.50
CA TYR A 223 -33.24 -1.07 49.49
C TYR A 223 -31.97 -1.59 50.17
N SER A 224 -31.33 -2.60 49.56
CA SER A 224 -29.97 -2.94 49.95
C SER A 224 -29.05 -1.74 49.71
N GLY A 225 -27.92 -1.71 50.42
CA GLY A 225 -26.80 -0.86 50.03
C GLY A 225 -26.34 -1.14 48.61
N LYS A 226 -25.48 -0.26 48.07
CA LYS A 226 -24.79 -0.55 46.81
C LYS A 226 -24.07 -1.91 46.93
N PRO A 227 -24.00 -2.72 45.85
CA PRO A 227 -23.16 -3.90 45.85
C PRO A 227 -21.76 -3.53 46.34
N ASN A 228 -21.20 -4.31 47.26
CA ASN A 228 -19.83 -4.13 47.73
C ASN A 228 -18.89 -4.47 46.56
N GLY A 229 -18.66 -3.50 45.67
CA GLY A 229 -17.61 -3.61 44.66
C GLY A 229 -16.28 -3.43 45.37
N GLU A 230 -15.56 -4.52 45.60
CA GLU A 230 -14.14 -4.42 45.89
C GLU A 230 -13.48 -3.76 44.68
N SER A 231 -12.95 -2.56 44.89
CA SER A 231 -12.03 -1.91 43.98
C SER A 231 -10.76 -2.77 43.89
N ALA A 232 -10.65 -3.54 42.81
CA ALA A 232 -9.39 -4.12 42.36
C ALA A 232 -8.65 -3.14 41.44
#